data_AF-A0A6N6JN03-F1
#
_entry.id   AF-A0A6N6JN03-F1
#
_cell.length_a   1.000
_cell.length_b   1.000
_cell.length_c   1.000
_cell.angle_alpha   90.00
_cell.angle_beta   90.00
_cell.angle_gamma   90.00
#
_symmetry.space_group_name_H-M   'P 1'
#
loop_
_entity.id
_entity.type
_entity.pdbx_description
1 polymer ?
#
loop_
_entity_poly.entity_id
_entity_poly.type
_entity_poly.pdbx_seq_one_letter_code
_entity_poly.pdbx_strand_id
1 'polypeptide(L)'
;MFSGHLRVARHVLPALLISHMPQSAAAHVKWFEPYDLFATPAALHQVLSPSFFGILALGLLVLTAVTVLEASAVGQRIGGRVISAITVDHLKLDDVMRIGTAMFFVSLWATGGVLLTPELHTDLVWVSWLQLAIAVGLFFRVTRTLSAVGIVALWVIAVAQFGIFHLLDYPIFLAVALYFGLCAWPASRFHRYRFDVLRWGVAITMMWASIEKFAYPEWSFPILEQLSFLTFGMHQLMFMKLAGLVEFALGFGLICTPVVRKLAALALGGMIAAAIIPFGRVDAIGHLMILLILAITVFGSPSGAVILPRWALVPLKPICLALFLGGYYGLQALIYSDASINQLAAFHTGLRAPVLSTSAIAPPKALTVQLPPDQPEPQIDVHLTKADGKTWDLHIDARHFTFSAVCTTDAESGSIGHAHIYIEGKKVAAAYAPVVSLGDLPAGQHVLRIVLQAQDHRTIVGVNGPITKEIRIDTRDLMAIHSG
;
A
#
# COMPACT_ATOMS: atom_id res chain seq x y z
N MET A 1 -59.43 19.53 15.22
CA MET A 1 -58.88 18.16 15.26
C MET A 1 -57.47 18.20 14.66
N PHE A 2 -56.45 17.82 15.43
CA PHE A 2 -55.06 17.73 14.97
C PHE A 2 -54.39 16.55 15.69
N SER A 3 -54.19 15.43 15.00
CA SER A 3 -53.51 14.24 15.54
C SER A 3 -53.10 13.31 14.39
N GLY A 4 -51.80 13.24 14.10
CA GLY A 4 -51.23 12.47 12.99
C GLY A 4 -49.71 12.43 13.13
N HIS A 5 -49.23 11.66 14.11
CA HIS A 5 -47.91 11.83 14.69
C HIS A 5 -46.74 11.58 13.73
N LEU A 6 -45.78 12.51 13.72
CA LEU A 6 -44.40 12.22 13.32
C LEU A 6 -43.83 11.12 14.23
N ARG A 7 -43.20 10.10 13.63
CA ARG A 7 -42.28 9.18 14.32
C ARG A 7 -41.02 8.95 13.47
N VAL A 8 -40.26 10.02 13.25
CA VAL A 8 -38.93 9.99 12.59
C VAL A 8 -37.93 10.70 13.50
N ALA A 9 -37.67 10.13 14.68
CA ALA A 9 -36.76 10.70 15.69
C ALA A 9 -36.28 9.67 16.74
N ARG A 10 -35.50 8.66 16.33
CA ARG A 10 -34.58 7.86 17.17
C ARG A 10 -33.67 7.00 16.27
N HIS A 11 -32.51 6.57 16.78
CA HIS A 11 -31.48 5.78 16.07
C HIS A 11 -30.63 6.52 15.01
N VAL A 12 -30.22 7.77 15.26
CA VAL A 12 -29.16 8.48 14.49
C VAL A 12 -28.02 9.02 15.41
N LEU A 13 -28.08 8.74 16.71
CA LEU A 13 -26.90 8.70 17.58
C LEU A 13 -26.63 7.21 17.87
N PRO A 14 -25.36 6.74 17.83
CA PRO A 14 -24.16 7.50 18.17
C PRO A 14 -23.15 7.68 17.01
N ALA A 15 -22.98 8.93 16.54
CA ALA A 15 -21.87 9.34 15.67
C ALA A 15 -21.03 10.50 16.26
N LEU A 16 -21.30 10.88 17.52
CA LEU A 16 -20.81 12.11 18.16
C LEU A 16 -20.18 11.88 19.55
N LEU A 17 -19.82 10.64 19.88
CA LEU A 17 -19.20 10.26 21.16
C LEU A 17 -17.87 9.48 20.98
N ILE A 18 -17.16 9.74 19.87
CA ILE A 18 -15.79 9.26 19.62
C ILE A 18 -14.85 10.46 19.41
N SER A 19 -15.02 11.51 20.21
CA SER A 19 -14.29 12.79 20.10
C SER A 19 -13.17 12.96 21.13
N HIS A 20 -13.17 12.20 22.22
CA HIS A 20 -12.26 12.41 23.38
C HIS A 20 -11.59 11.11 23.84
N MET A 21 -10.66 10.63 23.03
CA MET A 21 -9.55 9.75 23.44
C MET A 21 -8.27 10.29 22.78
N PRO A 22 -7.22 10.66 23.53
CA PRO A 22 -5.98 11.18 22.97
C PRO A 22 -4.97 10.07 22.63
N GLN A 23 -3.88 10.48 21.97
CA GLN A 23 -2.65 9.73 21.66
C GLN A 23 -2.70 8.71 20.50
N SER A 24 -1.97 9.08 19.44
CA SER A 24 -1.11 8.24 18.59
C SER A 24 -1.48 6.75 18.41
N ALA A 25 -2.07 6.44 17.25
CA ALA A 25 -2.15 5.08 16.71
C ALA A 25 -1.60 5.07 15.28
N ALA A 26 -0.31 4.74 15.12
CA ALA A 26 0.34 4.48 13.84
C ALA A 26 0.01 3.06 13.38
N ALA A 27 -1.26 2.85 13.04
CA ALA A 27 -1.77 1.72 12.18
C ALA A 27 -3.07 2.03 9.47
N HIS A 28 -3.22 1.26 8.34
CA HIS A 28 -2.77 -0.02 7.73
C HIS A 28 -1.35 0.11 7.11
N VAL A 29 -0.70 -0.97 6.64
CA VAL A 29 0.74 -1.05 6.28
C VAL A 29 1.35 0.24 5.71
N LYS A 30 0.88 0.78 4.57
CA LYS A 30 1.38 2.05 3.98
C LYS A 30 0.93 3.33 4.71
N TRP A 31 -0.16 3.27 5.45
CA TRP A 31 -0.72 4.39 6.22
C TRP A 31 -0.08 4.48 7.62
N PHE A 32 0.77 3.51 7.97
CA PHE A 32 1.25 3.21 9.32
C PHE A 32 2.76 3.11 9.40
N GLU A 33 3.36 2.26 8.57
CA GLU A 33 4.80 2.02 8.52
C GLU A 33 5.42 2.66 7.27
N PRO A 34 6.71 3.03 7.30
CA PRO A 34 7.37 3.63 6.16
C PRO A 34 7.55 2.63 5.02
N TYR A 35 7.18 3.02 3.80
CA TYR A 35 7.30 2.22 2.58
C TYR A 35 8.08 2.98 1.52
N ASP A 36 8.85 2.26 0.69
CA ASP A 36 9.62 2.84 -0.41
C ASP A 36 9.15 2.25 -1.75
N LEU A 37 8.40 3.04 -2.51
CA LEU A 37 7.91 2.66 -3.85
C LEU A 37 9.03 2.46 -4.88
N PHE A 38 10.26 2.91 -4.59
CA PHE A 38 11.45 2.71 -5.43
C PHE A 38 12.27 1.48 -5.01
N ALA A 39 11.90 0.80 -3.91
CA ALA A 39 12.53 -0.45 -3.53
C ALA A 39 12.27 -1.54 -4.59
N THR A 40 13.28 -2.36 -4.87
CA THR A 40 13.13 -3.52 -5.75
C THR A 40 12.25 -4.57 -5.06
N PRO A 41 11.16 -5.06 -5.69
CA PRO A 41 10.33 -6.09 -5.08
C PRO A 41 11.11 -7.41 -4.93
N ALA A 42 10.81 -8.15 -3.86
CA ALA A 42 11.39 -9.45 -3.56
C ALA A 42 11.34 -10.37 -4.79
N ALA A 43 12.49 -10.90 -5.21
CA ALA A 43 12.60 -11.58 -6.50
C ALA A 43 11.63 -12.79 -6.60
N LEU A 44 10.99 -12.97 -7.75
CA LEU A 44 9.93 -13.98 -7.92
C LEU A 44 10.36 -15.41 -7.52
N HIS A 45 11.63 -15.78 -7.66
CA HIS A 45 12.14 -17.09 -7.21
C HIS A 45 12.17 -17.26 -5.67
N GLN A 46 12.23 -16.16 -4.92
CA GLN A 46 12.15 -16.13 -3.46
C GLN A 46 10.70 -16.13 -2.98
N VAL A 47 9.81 -15.47 -3.73
CA VAL A 47 8.35 -15.51 -3.51
C VAL A 47 7.80 -16.90 -3.76
N LEU A 48 8.04 -17.46 -4.95
CA LEU A 48 7.57 -18.76 -5.44
C LEU A 48 8.36 -19.93 -4.83
N SER A 49 8.52 -19.92 -3.50
CA SER A 49 9.17 -20.99 -2.74
C SER A 49 8.30 -22.25 -2.66
N PRO A 50 8.87 -23.43 -2.31
CA PRO A 50 8.08 -24.65 -2.10
C PRO A 50 6.94 -24.47 -1.09
N SER A 51 7.14 -23.64 -0.06
CA SER A 51 6.07 -23.26 0.89
C SER A 51 4.95 -22.44 0.25
N PHE A 52 5.25 -21.50 -0.65
CA PHE A 52 4.22 -20.77 -1.40
C PHE A 52 3.37 -21.71 -2.25
N PHE A 53 4.01 -22.64 -2.98
CA PHE A 53 3.29 -23.65 -3.76
C PHE A 53 2.48 -24.62 -2.89
N GLY A 54 2.96 -24.96 -1.69
CA GLY A 54 2.19 -25.76 -0.73
C GLY A 54 0.92 -25.07 -0.24
N ILE A 55 1.02 -23.79 0.16
CA ILE A 55 -0.14 -22.99 0.59
C ILE A 55 -1.09 -22.76 -0.60
N LEU A 56 -0.57 -22.47 -1.80
CA LEU A 56 -1.35 -22.34 -3.03
C LEU A 56 -2.10 -23.63 -3.38
N ALA A 57 -1.46 -24.79 -3.31
CA ALA A 57 -2.10 -26.08 -3.56
C ALA A 57 -3.23 -26.35 -2.56
N LEU A 58 -3.03 -26.04 -1.27
CA LEU A 58 -4.08 -26.15 -0.24
C LEU A 58 -5.25 -25.18 -0.51
N GLY A 59 -4.96 -23.93 -0.84
CA GLY A 59 -5.98 -22.93 -1.18
C GLY A 59 -6.79 -23.32 -2.43
N LEU A 60 -6.12 -23.80 -3.48
CA LEU A 60 -6.77 -24.31 -4.69
C LEU A 60 -7.61 -25.56 -4.42
N LEU A 61 -7.13 -26.48 -3.56
CA LEU A 61 -7.87 -27.66 -3.12
C LEU A 61 -9.17 -27.25 -2.39
N VAL A 62 -9.08 -26.37 -1.39
CA VAL A 62 -10.24 -25.87 -0.63
C VAL A 62 -11.23 -25.15 -1.54
N LEU A 63 -10.77 -24.19 -2.35
CA LEU A 63 -11.63 -23.46 -3.29
C LEU A 63 -12.29 -24.38 -4.32
N THR A 64 -11.63 -25.46 -4.73
CA THR A 64 -12.18 -26.43 -5.69
C THR A 64 -13.17 -27.39 -5.03
N ALA A 65 -12.88 -27.87 -3.82
CA ALA A 65 -13.81 -28.64 -3.00
C ALA A 65 -15.11 -27.85 -2.74
N VAL A 66 -15.02 -26.55 -2.40
CA VAL A 66 -16.19 -25.67 -2.27
C VAL A 66 -16.95 -25.53 -3.60
N THR A 67 -16.25 -25.37 -4.73
CA THR A 67 -16.89 -25.26 -6.06
C THR A 67 -17.66 -26.53 -6.44
N VAL A 68 -17.08 -27.71 -6.15
CA VAL A 68 -17.70 -29.03 -6.39
C VAL A 68 -18.87 -29.27 -5.42
N LEU A 69 -18.71 -28.93 -4.14
CA LEU A 69 -19.76 -29.05 -3.14
C LEU A 69 -20.98 -28.19 -3.51
N GLU A 70 -20.78 -26.93 -3.90
CA GLU A 70 -21.86 -26.01 -4.33
C GLU A 70 -22.59 -26.51 -5.58
N ALA A 71 -21.90 -27.22 -6.49
CA ALA A 71 -22.52 -27.83 -7.66
C ALA A 71 -23.45 -29.00 -7.30
N SER A 72 -23.16 -29.74 -6.22
CA SER A 72 -23.97 -30.88 -5.77
C SER A 72 -25.40 -30.48 -5.33
N ALA A 73 -26.34 -31.43 -5.39
CA ALA A 73 -27.72 -31.22 -4.93
C ALA A 73 -27.81 -30.83 -3.44
N VAL A 74 -26.83 -31.26 -2.62
CA VAL A 74 -26.73 -30.87 -1.20
C VAL A 74 -26.26 -29.43 -1.08
N GLY A 75 -25.19 -29.05 -1.79
CA GLY A 75 -24.66 -27.68 -1.77
C GLY A 75 -25.61 -26.65 -2.36
N GLN A 76 -26.43 -27.00 -3.36
CA GLN A 76 -27.49 -26.11 -3.86
C GLN A 76 -28.57 -25.84 -2.78
N ARG A 77 -28.99 -26.87 -2.03
CA ARG A 77 -29.95 -26.73 -0.92
C ARG A 77 -29.38 -25.92 0.26
N ILE A 78 -28.13 -26.19 0.65
CA ILE A 78 -27.44 -25.45 1.71
C ILE A 78 -27.17 -24.00 1.27
N GLY A 79 -26.66 -23.80 0.05
CA GLY A 79 -26.39 -22.50 -0.52
C GLY A 79 -27.64 -21.61 -0.60
N GLY A 80 -28.79 -22.18 -0.99
CA GLY A 80 -30.09 -21.47 -0.95
C GLY A 80 -30.46 -21.01 0.47
N ARG A 81 -30.27 -21.86 1.48
CA ARG A 81 -30.49 -21.50 2.89
C ARG A 81 -29.52 -20.41 3.38
N VAL A 82 -28.23 -20.53 3.06
CA VAL A 82 -27.20 -19.54 3.43
C VAL A 82 -27.48 -18.18 2.77
N ILE A 83 -27.85 -18.17 1.49
CA ILE A 83 -28.26 -16.93 0.80
C ILE A 83 -29.50 -16.35 1.47
N SER A 84 -30.52 -17.17 1.74
CA SER A 84 -31.77 -16.72 2.35
C SER A 84 -31.61 -16.19 3.78
N ALA A 85 -30.72 -16.78 4.58
CA ALA A 85 -30.47 -16.36 5.96
C ALA A 85 -29.61 -15.08 6.09
N ILE A 86 -28.83 -14.73 5.06
CA ILE A 86 -27.93 -13.57 5.06
C ILE A 86 -28.48 -12.40 4.22
N THR A 87 -29.37 -12.67 3.26
CA THR A 87 -29.95 -11.63 2.40
C THR A 87 -31.05 -10.86 3.13
N VAL A 88 -31.06 -9.52 2.98
CA VAL A 88 -31.99 -8.62 3.66
C VAL A 88 -32.69 -7.74 2.62
N ASP A 89 -33.73 -8.28 1.97
CA ASP A 89 -34.37 -7.66 0.78
C ASP A 89 -35.02 -6.29 1.02
N HIS A 90 -35.23 -5.89 2.29
CA HIS A 90 -35.75 -4.56 2.63
C HIS A 90 -34.66 -3.48 2.80
N LEU A 91 -33.37 -3.82 2.68
CA LEU A 91 -32.29 -2.83 2.64
C LEU A 91 -32.31 -2.04 1.34
N LYS A 92 -32.44 -0.72 1.44
CA LYS A 92 -32.22 0.20 0.32
C LYS A 92 -30.71 0.35 0.07
N LEU A 93 -30.11 -0.64 -0.60
CA LEU A 93 -28.66 -0.69 -0.87
C LEU A 93 -28.13 0.59 -1.54
N ASP A 94 -28.92 1.20 -2.43
CA ASP A 94 -28.57 2.47 -3.08
C ASP A 94 -28.57 3.69 -2.13
N ASP A 95 -29.35 3.64 -1.04
CA ASP A 95 -29.32 4.63 0.04
C ASP A 95 -28.15 4.34 1.00
N VAL A 96 -27.90 3.08 1.35
CA VAL A 96 -26.75 2.64 2.17
C VAL A 96 -25.44 3.09 1.52
N MET A 97 -25.24 2.81 0.23
CA MET A 97 -24.02 3.21 -0.50
C MET A 97 -23.86 4.73 -0.55
N ARG A 98 -24.97 5.47 -0.75
CA ARG A 98 -24.97 6.93 -0.81
C ARG A 98 -24.60 7.56 0.54
N ILE A 99 -25.23 7.10 1.62
CA ILE A 99 -24.98 7.60 2.97
C ILE A 99 -23.56 7.22 3.42
N GLY A 100 -23.13 5.97 3.22
CA GLY A 100 -21.77 5.52 3.55
C GLY A 100 -20.69 6.29 2.81
N THR A 101 -20.86 6.57 1.51
CA THR A 101 -19.92 7.41 0.74
C THR A 101 -19.91 8.86 1.23
N ALA A 102 -21.06 9.42 1.60
CA ALA A 102 -21.11 10.77 2.17
C ALA A 102 -20.42 10.83 3.55
N MET A 103 -20.63 9.83 4.42
CA MET A 103 -19.92 9.74 5.71
C MET A 103 -18.40 9.63 5.49
N PHE A 104 -17.96 8.81 4.54
CA PHE A 104 -16.55 8.68 4.18
C PHE A 104 -15.90 10.01 3.75
N PHE A 105 -16.51 10.75 2.82
CA PHE A 105 -15.96 12.05 2.40
C PHE A 105 -16.06 13.13 3.48
N VAL A 106 -17.06 13.08 4.38
CA VAL A 106 -17.09 13.91 5.59
C VAL A 106 -15.97 13.52 6.56
N SER A 107 -15.63 12.23 6.69
CA SER A 107 -14.50 11.77 7.52
C SER A 107 -13.13 12.17 6.97
N LEU A 108 -12.96 12.23 5.64
CA LEU A 108 -11.76 12.79 5.01
C LEU A 108 -11.66 14.31 5.22
N TRP A 109 -12.75 15.05 4.97
CA TRP A 109 -12.83 16.49 5.24
C TRP A 109 -12.53 16.83 6.71
N ALA A 110 -13.08 16.05 7.66
CA ALA A 110 -12.84 16.20 9.10
C ALA A 110 -11.52 15.58 9.61
N THR A 111 -10.70 15.05 8.71
CA THR A 111 -9.29 14.71 8.96
C THR A 111 -8.39 15.81 8.39
N GLY A 112 -8.70 16.30 7.18
CA GLY A 112 -7.96 17.36 6.51
C GLY A 112 -6.66 16.87 5.88
N GLY A 113 -6.14 17.61 4.89
CA GLY A 113 -4.81 17.37 4.31
C GLY A 113 -4.58 16.00 3.66
N VAL A 114 -5.64 15.30 3.23
CA VAL A 114 -5.61 13.97 2.59
C VAL A 114 -6.54 13.91 1.39
N LEU A 115 -6.25 13.08 0.38
CA LEU A 115 -7.00 13.03 -0.90
C LEU A 115 -8.16 12.03 -0.94
N LEU A 116 -7.86 10.75 -0.72
CA LEU A 116 -8.82 9.63 -0.83
C LEU A 116 -8.67 8.64 0.33
N THR A 117 -7.47 8.43 0.83
CA THR A 117 -7.13 7.55 1.95
C THR A 117 -6.18 8.29 2.90
N PRO A 118 -6.05 7.88 4.18
CA PRO A 118 -5.42 8.70 5.23
C PRO A 118 -3.94 9.05 5.02
N GLU A 119 -3.25 8.31 4.16
CA GLU A 119 -1.83 8.43 3.80
C GLU A 119 -1.55 9.26 2.55
N LEU A 120 -2.57 9.50 1.71
CA LEU A 120 -2.44 10.31 0.48
C LEU A 120 -2.50 11.79 0.83
N HIS A 121 -1.49 12.25 1.57
CA HIS A 121 -1.37 13.61 2.08
C HIS A 121 -1.30 14.66 0.97
N THR A 122 -1.85 15.85 1.22
CA THR A 122 -1.82 16.95 0.24
C THR A 122 -1.94 18.33 0.88
N ASP A 123 -1.11 19.26 0.44
CA ASP A 123 -1.15 20.68 0.87
C ASP A 123 -2.29 21.47 0.21
N LEU A 124 -3.01 20.85 -0.73
CA LEU A 124 -4.10 21.46 -1.48
C LEU A 124 -5.35 21.65 -0.61
N VAL A 125 -5.40 22.71 0.21
CA VAL A 125 -6.51 23.05 1.13
C VAL A 125 -7.91 22.95 0.49
N TRP A 126 -8.04 23.22 -0.81
CA TRP A 126 -9.31 23.13 -1.54
C TRP A 126 -9.82 21.69 -1.73
N VAL A 127 -8.96 20.66 -1.61
CA VAL A 127 -9.33 19.24 -1.69
C VAL A 127 -10.36 18.87 -0.63
N SER A 128 -10.18 19.31 0.61
CA SER A 128 -11.15 19.03 1.67
C SER A 128 -12.51 19.69 1.40
N TRP A 129 -12.53 20.88 0.82
CA TRP A 129 -13.77 21.53 0.37
C TRP A 129 -14.42 20.79 -0.81
N LEU A 130 -13.64 20.21 -1.73
CA LEU A 130 -14.16 19.31 -2.77
C LEU A 130 -14.74 18.02 -2.16
N GLN A 131 -14.10 17.41 -1.16
CA GLN A 131 -14.64 16.23 -0.46
C GLN A 131 -16.00 16.53 0.18
N LEU A 132 -16.12 17.67 0.88
CA LEU A 132 -17.40 18.10 1.45
C LEU A 132 -18.46 18.36 0.36
N ALA A 133 -18.08 19.01 -0.75
CA ALA A 133 -18.96 19.24 -1.89
C ALA A 133 -19.41 17.93 -2.57
N ILE A 134 -18.52 16.93 -2.68
CA ILE A 134 -18.86 15.58 -3.14
C ILE A 134 -19.89 14.97 -2.20
N ALA A 135 -19.64 14.97 -0.88
CA ALA A 135 -20.52 14.37 0.12
C ALA A 135 -21.95 14.95 0.09
N VAL A 136 -22.08 16.28 0.06
CA VAL A 136 -23.37 16.97 -0.07
C VAL A 136 -24.00 16.72 -1.45
N GLY A 137 -23.20 16.78 -2.51
CA GLY A 137 -23.64 16.63 -3.90
C GLY A 137 -24.24 15.25 -4.23
N LEU A 138 -23.90 14.19 -3.49
CA LEU A 138 -24.45 12.85 -3.71
C LEU A 138 -25.97 12.76 -3.50
N PHE A 139 -26.53 13.61 -2.63
CA PHE A 139 -27.94 13.57 -2.24
C PHE A 139 -28.90 14.09 -3.32
N PHE A 140 -28.51 15.09 -4.12
CA PHE A 140 -29.36 15.64 -5.19
C PHE A 140 -29.07 14.98 -6.54
N ARG A 141 -30.12 14.77 -7.34
CA ARG A 141 -30.02 13.99 -8.59
C ARG A 141 -29.10 14.61 -9.64
N VAL A 142 -29.04 15.94 -9.71
CA VAL A 142 -28.20 16.69 -10.67
C VAL A 142 -26.74 16.66 -10.25
N THR A 143 -26.45 16.98 -8.98
CA THR A 143 -25.08 17.05 -8.45
C THR A 143 -24.42 15.68 -8.28
N ARG A 144 -25.18 14.58 -8.21
CA ARG A 144 -24.62 13.22 -8.11
C ARG A 144 -23.60 12.89 -9.21
N THR A 145 -23.84 13.35 -10.44
CA THR A 145 -22.89 13.17 -11.55
C THR A 145 -21.62 14.01 -11.33
N LEU A 146 -21.76 15.21 -10.78
CA LEU A 146 -20.63 16.08 -10.44
C LEU A 146 -19.83 15.49 -9.26
N SER A 147 -20.48 14.91 -8.25
CA SER A 147 -19.82 14.13 -7.19
C SER A 147 -19.03 12.96 -7.77
N ALA A 148 -19.60 12.20 -8.72
CA ALA A 148 -18.89 11.11 -9.38
C ALA A 148 -17.64 11.59 -10.14
N VAL A 149 -17.75 12.70 -10.90
CA VAL A 149 -16.60 13.34 -11.57
C VAL A 149 -15.58 13.85 -10.55
N GLY A 150 -16.02 14.39 -9.41
CA GLY A 150 -15.15 14.83 -8.32
C GLY A 150 -14.33 13.69 -7.71
N ILE A 151 -14.91 12.49 -7.57
CA ILE A 151 -14.18 11.30 -7.10
C ILE A 151 -13.09 10.90 -8.10
N VAL A 152 -13.37 10.95 -9.41
CA VAL A 152 -12.36 10.72 -10.46
C VAL A 152 -11.28 11.81 -10.43
N ALA A 153 -11.66 13.08 -10.22
CA ALA A 153 -10.71 14.18 -10.12
C ALA A 153 -9.74 13.99 -8.93
N LEU A 154 -10.25 13.63 -7.74
CA LEU A 154 -9.42 13.30 -6.58
C LEU A 154 -8.45 12.14 -6.87
N TRP A 155 -8.89 11.10 -7.59
CA TRP A 155 -8.04 9.98 -7.99
C TRP A 155 -6.96 10.40 -9.00
N VAL A 156 -7.30 11.24 -9.99
CA VAL A 156 -6.32 11.78 -10.96
C VAL A 156 -5.30 12.71 -10.29
N ILE A 157 -5.71 13.53 -9.31
CA ILE A 157 -4.80 14.37 -8.52
C ILE A 157 -3.85 13.51 -7.69
N ALA A 158 -4.35 12.43 -7.07
CA ALA A 158 -3.52 11.47 -6.36
C ALA A 158 -2.55 10.74 -7.29
N VAL A 159 -2.92 10.39 -8.53
CA VAL A 159 -1.97 9.85 -9.53
C VAL A 159 -0.87 10.86 -9.87
N ALA A 160 -1.21 12.14 -9.96
CA ALA A 160 -0.25 13.21 -10.25
C ALA A 160 0.70 13.51 -9.07
N GLN A 161 0.30 13.24 -7.83
CA GLN A 161 1.13 13.47 -6.63
C GLN A 161 1.90 12.23 -6.15
N PHE A 162 1.33 11.03 -6.30
CA PHE A 162 1.87 9.77 -5.76
C PHE A 162 2.28 8.73 -6.82
N GLY A 163 2.06 9.04 -8.11
CA GLY A 163 2.33 8.14 -9.22
C GLY A 163 1.23 7.10 -9.45
N ILE A 164 1.15 6.61 -10.69
CA ILE A 164 0.11 5.65 -11.10
C ILE A 164 0.24 4.29 -10.39
N PHE A 165 1.48 3.82 -10.13
CA PHE A 165 1.72 2.49 -9.55
C PHE A 165 1.12 2.35 -8.14
N HIS A 166 1.33 3.34 -7.28
CA HIS A 166 0.72 3.39 -5.94
C HIS A 166 -0.82 3.39 -6.03
N LEU A 167 -1.39 4.14 -6.97
CA LEU A 167 -2.85 4.24 -7.08
C LEU A 167 -3.56 3.03 -7.74
N LEU A 168 -2.81 2.00 -8.15
CA LEU A 168 -3.36 0.68 -8.49
C LEU A 168 -3.82 -0.11 -7.25
N ASP A 169 -3.46 0.34 -6.04
CA ASP A 169 -4.07 -0.10 -4.79
C ASP A 169 -5.52 0.40 -4.66
N TYR A 170 -5.86 1.53 -5.28
CA TYR A 170 -7.13 2.24 -5.08
C TYR A 170 -8.13 2.34 -6.26
N PRO A 171 -8.23 1.38 -7.22
CA PRO A 171 -9.31 1.30 -8.21
C PRO A 171 -10.73 1.30 -7.62
N ILE A 172 -10.89 0.97 -6.34
CA ILE A 172 -12.17 1.06 -5.61
C ILE A 172 -12.86 2.43 -5.80
N PHE A 173 -12.14 3.55 -5.78
CA PHE A 173 -12.76 4.87 -5.92
C PHE A 173 -13.26 5.15 -7.35
N LEU A 174 -12.58 4.62 -8.36
CA LEU A 174 -13.08 4.65 -9.75
C LEU A 174 -14.35 3.80 -9.92
N ALA A 175 -14.43 2.65 -9.24
CA ALA A 175 -15.64 1.83 -9.20
C ALA A 175 -16.80 2.54 -8.48
N VAL A 176 -16.52 3.27 -7.39
CA VAL A 176 -17.50 4.09 -6.67
C VAL A 176 -18.00 5.25 -7.54
N ALA A 177 -17.11 5.94 -8.25
CA ALA A 177 -17.48 6.98 -9.21
C ALA A 177 -18.37 6.43 -10.34
N LEU A 178 -17.98 5.31 -10.96
CA LEU A 178 -18.75 4.66 -12.02
C LEU A 178 -20.12 4.17 -11.51
N TYR A 179 -20.20 3.65 -10.30
CA TYR A 179 -21.47 3.33 -9.63
C TYR A 179 -22.37 4.58 -9.51
N PHE A 180 -21.87 5.72 -9.04
CA PHE A 180 -22.70 6.93 -8.93
C PHE A 180 -23.11 7.50 -10.29
N GLY A 181 -22.27 7.37 -11.32
CA GLY A 181 -22.63 7.66 -12.71
C GLY A 181 -23.77 6.76 -13.23
N LEU A 182 -23.68 5.45 -13.00
CA LEU A 182 -24.77 4.50 -13.31
C LEU A 182 -26.05 4.79 -12.51
N CYS A 183 -25.93 5.34 -11.29
CA CYS A 183 -27.05 5.79 -10.46
C CYS A 183 -27.59 7.19 -10.82
N ALA A 184 -26.95 7.94 -11.72
CA ALA A 184 -27.52 9.15 -12.31
C ALA A 184 -28.50 8.83 -13.46
N TRP A 185 -28.24 7.75 -14.19
CA TRP A 185 -28.94 7.38 -15.43
C TRP A 185 -29.70 6.03 -15.33
N PRO A 186 -30.73 5.91 -14.46
CA PRO A 186 -31.39 4.62 -14.16
C PRO A 186 -32.11 3.96 -15.35
N ALA A 187 -32.45 4.72 -16.40
CA ALA A 187 -33.01 4.19 -17.65
C ALA A 187 -31.96 3.47 -18.53
N SER A 188 -30.68 3.55 -18.20
CA SER A 188 -29.60 2.89 -18.95
C SER A 188 -29.61 1.37 -18.73
N ARG A 189 -29.44 0.59 -19.81
CA ARG A 189 -29.25 -0.87 -19.76
C ARG A 189 -28.09 -1.30 -18.84
N PHE A 190 -27.15 -0.39 -18.56
CA PHE A 190 -25.99 -0.63 -17.71
C PHE A 190 -26.27 -0.45 -16.21
N HIS A 191 -27.38 0.19 -15.82
CA HIS A 191 -27.75 0.42 -14.41
C HIS A 191 -27.93 -0.88 -13.59
N ARG A 192 -28.19 -2.01 -14.27
CA ARG A 192 -28.23 -3.35 -13.66
C ARG A 192 -26.88 -3.83 -13.09
N TYR A 193 -25.76 -3.32 -13.61
CA TYR A 193 -24.40 -3.74 -13.21
C TYR A 193 -23.80 -2.87 -12.09
N ARG A 194 -24.55 -1.91 -11.53
CA ARG A 194 -23.99 -0.93 -10.58
C ARG A 194 -23.34 -1.57 -9.35
N PHE A 195 -23.96 -2.60 -8.76
CA PHE A 195 -23.37 -3.35 -7.64
C PHE A 195 -22.27 -4.33 -8.09
N ASP A 196 -22.30 -4.81 -9.33
CA ASP A 196 -21.22 -5.61 -9.89
C ASP A 196 -19.94 -4.78 -10.05
N VAL A 197 -20.05 -3.53 -10.49
CA VAL A 197 -18.93 -2.57 -10.60
C VAL A 197 -18.26 -2.34 -9.24
N LEU A 198 -19.02 -2.00 -8.19
CA LEU A 198 -18.48 -1.83 -6.84
C LEU A 198 -17.71 -3.07 -6.37
N ARG A 199 -18.33 -4.25 -6.55
CA ARG A 199 -17.77 -5.54 -6.17
C ARG A 199 -16.52 -5.90 -6.96
N TRP A 200 -16.45 -5.57 -8.25
CA TRP A 200 -15.22 -5.70 -9.06
C TRP A 200 -14.12 -4.75 -8.59
N GLY A 201 -14.47 -3.50 -8.22
CA GLY A 201 -13.53 -2.53 -7.66
C GLY A 201 -12.83 -3.06 -6.41
N VAL A 202 -13.60 -3.59 -5.44
CA VAL A 202 -13.03 -4.24 -4.25
C VAL A 202 -12.25 -5.51 -4.62
N ALA A 203 -12.77 -6.36 -5.51
CA ALA A 203 -12.06 -7.58 -5.90
C ALA A 203 -10.67 -7.30 -6.50
N ILE A 204 -10.56 -6.30 -7.38
CA ILE A 204 -9.29 -5.88 -7.99
C ILE A 204 -8.37 -5.26 -6.93
N THR A 205 -8.89 -4.34 -6.11
CA THR A 205 -8.17 -3.68 -5.00
C THR A 205 -7.53 -4.71 -4.06
N MET A 206 -8.32 -5.67 -3.59
CA MET A 206 -7.85 -6.69 -2.64
C MET A 206 -6.91 -7.71 -3.29
N MET A 207 -7.16 -8.12 -4.55
CA MET A 207 -6.23 -8.99 -5.27
C MET A 207 -4.89 -8.28 -5.52
N TRP A 208 -4.88 -6.98 -5.80
CA TRP A 208 -3.65 -6.20 -5.98
C TRP A 208 -2.88 -6.00 -4.67
N ALA A 209 -3.54 -5.51 -3.62
CA ALA A 209 -2.97 -5.33 -2.27
C ALA A 209 -2.48 -6.64 -1.61
N SER A 210 -2.90 -7.79 -2.13
CA SER A 210 -2.40 -9.11 -1.72
C SER A 210 -1.10 -9.53 -2.43
N ILE A 211 -0.82 -9.02 -3.64
CA ILE A 211 0.47 -9.25 -4.32
C ILE A 211 1.60 -8.50 -3.62
N GLU A 212 1.31 -7.30 -3.12
CA GLU A 212 2.22 -6.50 -2.31
C GLU A 212 2.76 -7.27 -1.10
N LYS A 213 1.92 -8.08 -0.45
CA LYS A 213 2.30 -8.94 0.69
C LYS A 213 3.29 -10.05 0.30
N PHE A 214 3.50 -10.28 -1.00
CA PHE A 214 4.56 -11.13 -1.54
C PHE A 214 5.77 -10.34 -2.04
N ALA A 215 5.53 -9.17 -2.65
CA ALA A 215 6.57 -8.32 -3.26
C ALA A 215 7.38 -7.52 -2.23
N TYR A 216 6.74 -7.09 -1.14
CA TYR A 216 7.33 -6.28 -0.08
C TYR A 216 6.86 -6.74 1.32
N PRO A 217 7.08 -8.02 1.69
CA PRO A 217 6.65 -8.55 2.99
C PRO A 217 7.22 -7.76 4.17
N GLU A 218 8.42 -7.20 4.03
CA GLU A 218 9.14 -6.44 5.06
C GLU A 218 8.44 -5.13 5.48
N TRP A 219 7.64 -4.50 4.63
CA TRP A 219 6.85 -3.31 5.02
C TRP A 219 5.88 -3.61 6.17
N SER A 220 5.49 -4.88 6.35
CA SER A 220 4.64 -5.32 7.47
C SER A 220 5.41 -5.84 8.68
N PHE A 221 6.74 -5.98 8.62
CA PHE A 221 7.48 -6.58 9.74
C PHE A 221 7.44 -5.73 11.02
N PRO A 222 7.65 -4.40 11.02
CA PRO A 222 7.65 -3.61 12.26
C PRO A 222 6.32 -3.69 13.03
N ILE A 223 5.18 -3.60 12.33
CA ILE A 223 3.85 -3.73 12.95
C ILE A 223 3.56 -5.18 13.40
N LEU A 224 4.14 -6.20 12.76
CA LEU A 224 4.07 -7.60 13.18
C LEU A 224 5.06 -7.95 14.32
N GLU A 225 6.07 -7.13 14.60
CA GLU A 225 6.86 -7.22 15.84
C GLU A 225 6.10 -6.62 17.01
N GLN A 226 5.61 -5.39 16.84
CA GLN A 226 4.79 -4.68 17.84
C GLN A 226 3.54 -5.48 18.23
N LEU A 227 2.85 -6.08 17.24
CA LEU A 227 1.61 -6.82 17.42
C LEU A 227 1.76 -8.30 17.05
N SER A 228 2.80 -8.93 17.61
CA SER A 228 3.17 -10.34 17.36
C SER A 228 2.06 -11.39 17.54
N PHE A 229 0.95 -11.06 18.22
CA PHE A 229 -0.24 -11.93 18.25
C PHE A 229 -0.88 -12.12 16.86
N LEU A 230 -0.74 -11.15 15.95
CA LEU A 230 -1.31 -11.18 14.60
C LEU A 230 -0.74 -12.33 13.75
N THR A 231 0.50 -12.77 13.99
CA THR A 231 1.08 -13.91 13.25
C THR A 231 0.63 -15.27 13.76
N PHE A 232 -0.14 -15.32 14.86
CA PHE A 232 -0.50 -16.56 15.57
C PHE A 232 0.72 -17.43 15.93
N GLY A 233 1.88 -16.80 16.18
CA GLY A 233 3.15 -17.48 16.47
C GLY A 233 3.89 -18.01 15.24
N MET A 234 3.42 -17.73 14.02
CA MET A 234 4.16 -18.04 12.79
C MET A 234 5.28 -17.03 12.54
N HIS A 235 6.35 -17.48 11.88
CA HIS A 235 7.40 -16.60 11.35
C HIS A 235 6.81 -15.61 10.34
N GLN A 236 7.14 -14.32 10.45
CA GLN A 236 6.54 -13.22 9.67
C GLN A 236 6.49 -13.48 8.17
N LEU A 237 7.62 -13.89 7.55
CA LEU A 237 7.66 -14.20 6.11
C LEU A 237 6.73 -15.35 5.69
N MET A 238 6.43 -16.31 6.58
CA MET A 238 5.45 -17.36 6.31
C MET A 238 4.02 -16.83 6.49
N PHE A 239 3.79 -16.03 7.53
CA PHE A 239 2.51 -15.34 7.75
C PHE A 239 2.15 -14.45 6.56
N MET A 240 3.07 -13.64 6.03
CA MET A 240 2.82 -12.76 4.88
C MET A 240 2.45 -13.56 3.62
N LYS A 241 3.14 -14.68 3.34
CA LYS A 241 2.79 -15.58 2.24
C LYS A 241 1.43 -16.25 2.41
N LEU A 242 1.04 -16.60 3.64
CA LEU A 242 -0.30 -17.12 3.95
C LEU A 242 -1.38 -16.03 3.82
N ALA A 243 -1.16 -14.86 4.43
CA ALA A 243 -2.09 -13.74 4.46
C ALA A 243 -2.39 -13.23 3.04
N GLY A 244 -1.36 -12.96 2.23
CA GLY A 244 -1.53 -12.57 0.84
C GLY A 244 -2.30 -13.62 0.03
N LEU A 245 -2.04 -14.92 0.23
CA LEU A 245 -2.77 -15.94 -0.55
C LEU A 245 -4.24 -16.09 -0.10
N VAL A 246 -4.53 -15.96 1.19
CA VAL A 246 -5.90 -15.93 1.73
C VAL A 246 -6.65 -14.70 1.24
N GLU A 247 -6.02 -13.53 1.26
CA GLU A 247 -6.58 -12.26 0.79
C GLU A 247 -6.86 -12.29 -0.73
N PHE A 248 -5.93 -12.82 -1.53
CA PHE A 248 -6.14 -13.05 -2.97
C PHE A 248 -7.32 -14.01 -3.20
N ALA A 249 -7.37 -15.12 -2.47
CA ALA A 249 -8.44 -16.12 -2.58
C ALA A 249 -9.82 -15.55 -2.21
N LEU A 250 -9.89 -14.68 -1.20
CA LEU A 250 -11.12 -13.98 -0.81
C LEU A 250 -11.52 -12.90 -1.83
N GLY A 251 -10.57 -12.11 -2.32
CA GLY A 251 -10.79 -11.13 -3.40
C GLY A 251 -11.31 -11.78 -4.68
N PHE A 252 -10.71 -12.89 -5.11
CA PHE A 252 -11.21 -13.72 -6.20
C PHE A 252 -12.58 -14.37 -5.87
N GLY A 253 -12.81 -14.71 -4.60
CA GLY A 253 -14.11 -15.18 -4.12
C GLY A 253 -15.25 -14.19 -4.40
N LEU A 254 -14.99 -12.87 -4.35
CA LEU A 254 -15.98 -11.83 -4.68
C LEU A 254 -16.46 -11.87 -6.14
N ILE A 255 -15.67 -12.42 -7.08
CA ILE A 255 -16.07 -12.58 -8.49
C ILE A 255 -16.65 -13.96 -8.82
N CYS A 256 -16.67 -14.87 -7.86
CA CYS A 256 -17.25 -16.21 -8.00
C CYS A 256 -18.79 -16.22 -7.89
N THR A 257 -19.34 -17.43 -7.73
CA THR A 257 -20.77 -17.75 -7.52
C THR A 257 -21.38 -17.02 -6.30
N PRO A 258 -22.72 -16.87 -6.23
CA PRO A 258 -23.36 -16.10 -5.14
C PRO A 258 -23.04 -16.59 -3.73
N VAL A 259 -22.87 -17.91 -3.52
CA VAL A 259 -22.53 -18.49 -2.21
C VAL A 259 -21.09 -18.13 -1.82
N VAL A 260 -20.11 -18.44 -2.70
CA VAL A 260 -18.69 -18.13 -2.47
C VAL A 260 -18.48 -16.63 -2.28
N ARG A 261 -19.15 -15.80 -3.09
CA ARG A 261 -19.14 -14.33 -3.02
C ARG A 261 -19.61 -13.80 -1.66
N LYS A 262 -20.72 -14.29 -1.12
CA LYS A 262 -21.23 -13.86 0.20
C LYS A 262 -20.32 -14.33 1.34
N LEU A 263 -19.84 -15.57 1.29
CA LEU A 263 -18.93 -16.10 2.31
C LEU A 263 -17.56 -15.40 2.29
N ALA A 264 -17.01 -15.12 1.10
CA ALA A 264 -15.77 -14.38 0.95
C ALA A 264 -15.90 -12.92 1.42
N ALA A 265 -17.01 -12.25 1.10
CA ALA A 265 -17.28 -10.90 1.57
C ALA A 265 -17.50 -10.83 3.10
N LEU A 266 -18.11 -11.87 3.69
CA LEU A 266 -18.29 -11.98 5.13
C LEU A 266 -16.97 -12.24 5.85
N ALA A 267 -16.13 -13.16 5.35
CA ALA A 267 -14.83 -13.47 5.93
C ALA A 267 -13.88 -12.26 5.83
N LEU A 268 -13.74 -11.68 4.64
CA LEU A 268 -12.87 -10.51 4.43
C LEU A 268 -13.38 -9.28 5.17
N GLY A 269 -14.70 -9.05 5.19
CA GLY A 269 -15.31 -7.95 5.95
C GLY A 269 -15.12 -8.14 7.46
N GLY A 270 -15.19 -9.38 7.96
CA GLY A 270 -14.90 -9.72 9.35
C GLY A 270 -13.43 -9.52 9.71
N MET A 271 -12.49 -9.92 8.84
CA MET A 271 -11.05 -9.69 9.02
C MET A 271 -10.72 -8.20 9.10
N ILE A 272 -11.22 -7.40 8.15
CA ILE A 272 -10.97 -5.95 8.11
C ILE A 272 -11.68 -5.24 9.28
N ALA A 273 -12.91 -5.63 9.64
CA ALA A 273 -13.59 -5.06 10.80
C ALA A 273 -12.94 -5.45 12.15
N ALA A 274 -12.26 -6.60 12.21
CA ALA A 274 -11.46 -6.98 13.37
C ALA A 274 -10.13 -6.20 13.44
N ALA A 275 -9.54 -5.84 12.29
CA ALA A 275 -8.34 -5.02 12.21
C ALA A 275 -8.55 -3.63 12.84
N ILE A 276 -9.74 -3.03 12.69
CA ILE A 276 -10.13 -1.76 13.35
C ILE A 276 -9.94 -1.79 14.88
N ILE A 277 -9.97 -2.97 15.53
CA ILE A 277 -9.88 -3.07 17.00
C ILE A 277 -8.49 -2.62 17.53
N PRO A 278 -7.34 -3.20 17.10
CA PRO A 278 -6.02 -2.65 17.42
C PRO A 278 -5.70 -1.34 16.69
N PHE A 279 -6.37 -1.05 15.56
CA PHE A 279 -5.92 -0.03 14.62
C PHE A 279 -6.71 1.30 14.62
N GLY A 280 -7.90 1.34 15.21
CA GLY A 280 -8.63 2.57 15.54
C GLY A 280 -9.17 3.39 14.36
N ARG A 281 -9.24 4.72 14.54
CA ARG A 281 -9.93 5.66 13.63
C ARG A 281 -9.36 5.66 12.21
N VAL A 282 -8.04 5.58 12.06
CA VAL A 282 -7.37 5.72 10.75
C VAL A 282 -7.74 4.53 9.86
N ASP A 283 -7.59 3.31 10.40
CA ASP A 283 -7.99 2.07 9.75
C ASP A 283 -9.49 2.08 9.40
N ALA A 284 -10.33 2.45 10.37
CA ALA A 284 -11.78 2.58 10.17
C ALA A 284 -12.16 3.56 9.06
N ILE A 285 -11.44 4.67 8.86
CA ILE A 285 -11.72 5.63 7.79
C ILE A 285 -11.30 5.05 6.43
N GLY A 286 -10.04 4.59 6.28
CA GLY A 286 -9.56 4.09 5.00
C GLY A 286 -10.30 2.83 4.54
N HIS A 287 -10.62 1.91 5.46
CA HIS A 287 -11.36 0.70 5.15
C HIS A 287 -12.89 0.89 5.04
N LEU A 288 -13.47 2.03 5.42
CA LEU A 288 -14.93 2.26 5.38
C LEU A 288 -15.52 1.99 3.99
N MET A 289 -14.83 2.37 2.91
CA MET A 289 -15.32 2.14 1.54
C MET A 289 -15.33 0.65 1.16
N ILE A 290 -14.30 -0.09 1.58
CA ILE A 290 -14.21 -1.55 1.38
C ILE A 290 -15.31 -2.24 2.18
N LEU A 291 -15.41 -1.95 3.48
CA LEU A 291 -16.41 -2.52 4.39
C LEU A 291 -17.85 -2.24 3.94
N LEU A 292 -18.13 -1.04 3.44
CA LEU A 292 -19.44 -0.66 2.89
C LEU A 292 -19.85 -1.54 1.70
N ILE A 293 -18.94 -1.76 0.74
CA ILE A 293 -19.20 -2.57 -0.46
C ILE A 293 -19.24 -4.07 -0.11
N LEU A 294 -18.42 -4.53 0.83
CA LEU A 294 -18.49 -5.89 1.36
C LEU A 294 -19.83 -6.14 2.06
N ALA A 295 -20.29 -5.22 2.92
CA ALA A 295 -21.61 -5.32 3.55
C ALA A 295 -22.76 -5.34 2.53
N ILE A 296 -22.71 -4.50 1.48
CA ILE A 296 -23.67 -4.54 0.36
C ILE A 296 -23.64 -5.90 -0.36
N THR A 297 -22.46 -6.50 -0.51
CA THR A 297 -22.28 -7.84 -1.12
C THR A 297 -22.83 -8.97 -0.23
N VAL A 298 -22.61 -8.87 1.09
CA VAL A 298 -23.11 -9.81 2.11
C VAL A 298 -24.64 -9.75 2.21
N PHE A 299 -25.23 -8.59 2.44
CA PHE A 299 -26.67 -8.46 2.74
C PHE A 299 -27.56 -8.26 1.50
N GLY A 300 -27.03 -7.76 0.39
CA GLY A 300 -27.82 -7.46 -0.81
C GLY A 300 -28.23 -8.71 -1.61
N SER A 301 -29.43 -8.67 -2.21
CA SER A 301 -29.97 -9.79 -2.98
C SER A 301 -29.06 -10.17 -4.17
N PRO A 302 -28.83 -11.47 -4.46
CA PRO A 302 -27.87 -11.91 -5.47
C PRO A 302 -28.03 -11.23 -6.84
N SER A 303 -27.14 -10.28 -7.12
CA SER A 303 -27.12 -9.48 -8.34
C SER A 303 -26.02 -9.94 -9.30
N GLY A 304 -26.27 -9.73 -10.60
CA GLY A 304 -25.41 -10.18 -11.69
C GLY A 304 -25.64 -11.65 -12.07
N ALA A 305 -25.68 -11.93 -13.38
CA ALA A 305 -25.64 -13.29 -13.88
C ALA A 305 -24.30 -13.97 -13.50
N VAL A 306 -24.27 -15.31 -13.47
CA VAL A 306 -23.02 -16.06 -13.33
C VAL A 306 -22.24 -15.94 -14.65
N ILE A 307 -21.31 -14.98 -14.70
CA ILE A 307 -20.56 -14.59 -15.92
C ILE A 307 -19.67 -15.73 -16.44
N LEU A 308 -19.13 -16.54 -15.52
CA LEU A 308 -18.23 -17.65 -15.80
C LEU A 308 -18.84 -18.96 -15.29
N PRO A 309 -18.96 -20.01 -16.14
CA PRO A 309 -19.52 -21.29 -15.70
C PRO A 309 -18.62 -21.94 -14.64
N ARG A 310 -19.21 -22.70 -13.70
CA ARG A 310 -18.49 -23.24 -12.53
C ARG A 310 -17.22 -24.03 -12.87
N TRP A 311 -17.17 -24.70 -14.02
CA TRP A 311 -15.98 -25.43 -14.48
C TRP A 311 -14.80 -24.51 -14.84
N ALA A 312 -15.05 -23.31 -15.38
CA ALA A 312 -14.01 -22.34 -15.73
C ALA A 312 -13.39 -21.70 -14.48
N LEU A 313 -14.15 -21.60 -13.38
CA LEU A 313 -13.67 -21.04 -12.11
C LEU A 313 -12.54 -21.85 -11.47
N VAL A 314 -12.27 -23.09 -11.89
CA VAL A 314 -11.14 -23.89 -11.36
C VAL A 314 -9.80 -23.46 -11.99
N PRO A 315 -9.57 -23.55 -13.31
CA PRO A 315 -8.31 -23.10 -13.93
C PRO A 315 -8.11 -21.58 -13.84
N LEU A 316 -9.18 -20.78 -13.75
CA LEU A 316 -9.04 -19.32 -13.64
C LEU A 316 -8.43 -18.84 -12.31
N LYS A 317 -8.43 -19.64 -11.23
CA LYS A 317 -7.80 -19.27 -9.95
C LYS A 317 -6.28 -19.04 -10.09
N PRO A 318 -5.46 -20.03 -10.52
CA PRO A 318 -4.03 -19.82 -10.71
C PRO A 318 -3.71 -18.88 -11.87
N ILE A 319 -4.53 -18.85 -12.94
CA ILE A 319 -4.33 -17.92 -14.06
C ILE A 319 -4.51 -16.47 -13.59
N CYS A 320 -5.53 -16.17 -12.77
CA CYS A 320 -5.74 -14.84 -12.24
C CYS A 320 -4.59 -14.41 -11.32
N LEU A 321 -4.09 -15.32 -10.46
CA LEU A 321 -2.91 -15.05 -9.62
C LEU A 321 -1.65 -14.78 -10.46
N ALA A 322 -1.42 -15.57 -11.52
CA ALA A 322 -0.29 -15.37 -12.43
C ALA A 322 -0.41 -14.05 -13.23
N LEU A 323 -1.62 -13.64 -13.62
CA LEU A 323 -1.87 -12.35 -14.29
C LEU A 323 -1.68 -11.16 -13.34
N PHE A 324 -2.09 -11.26 -12.07
CA PHE A 324 -1.85 -10.22 -11.08
C PHE A 324 -0.37 -10.13 -10.68
N LEU A 325 0.33 -11.25 -10.49
CA LEU A 325 1.79 -11.28 -10.30
C LEU A 325 2.52 -10.68 -11.50
N GLY A 326 2.25 -11.16 -12.71
CA GLY A 326 2.88 -10.68 -13.94
C GLY A 326 2.56 -9.20 -14.23
N GLY A 327 1.34 -8.76 -13.90
CA GLY A 327 0.94 -7.36 -13.97
C GLY A 327 1.68 -6.48 -12.96
N TYR A 328 1.74 -6.87 -11.68
CA TYR A 328 2.41 -6.11 -10.62
C TYR A 328 3.91 -5.97 -10.92
N TYR A 329 4.62 -7.08 -11.12
CA TYR A 329 6.06 -7.05 -11.43
C TYR A 329 6.35 -6.44 -12.80
N GLY A 330 5.48 -6.64 -13.79
CA GLY A 330 5.62 -6.06 -15.13
C GLY A 330 5.43 -4.55 -15.15
N LEU A 331 4.46 -4.00 -14.40
CA LEU A 331 4.28 -2.56 -14.27
C LEU A 331 5.34 -1.93 -13.36
N GLN A 332 5.75 -2.60 -12.28
CA GLN A 332 6.89 -2.14 -11.46
C GLN A 332 8.16 -2.04 -12.33
N ALA A 333 8.47 -3.09 -13.09
CA ALA A 333 9.60 -3.08 -14.00
C ALA A 333 9.47 -1.99 -15.08
N LEU A 334 8.30 -1.81 -15.70
CA LEU A 334 8.09 -0.82 -16.76
C LEU A 334 8.13 0.64 -16.27
N ILE A 335 7.65 0.91 -15.05
CA ILE A 335 7.58 2.26 -14.48
C ILE A 335 8.93 2.66 -13.84
N TYR A 336 9.69 1.70 -13.34
CA TYR A 336 10.95 1.93 -12.63
C TYR A 336 12.19 1.35 -13.35
N SER A 337 12.10 0.94 -14.63
CA SER A 337 13.23 0.34 -15.39
C SER A 337 14.47 1.21 -15.42
N ASP A 338 14.30 2.53 -15.57
CA ASP A 338 15.43 3.45 -15.72
C ASP A 338 16.12 3.75 -14.36
N ALA A 339 15.51 3.30 -13.26
CA ALA A 339 16.17 3.11 -11.97
C ALA A 339 16.75 1.69 -11.83
N SER A 340 15.97 0.64 -12.15
CA SER A 340 16.34 -0.75 -11.84
C SER A 340 17.38 -1.36 -12.78
N ILE A 341 17.52 -0.92 -14.03
CA ILE A 341 18.62 -1.34 -14.93
C ILE A 341 19.99 -0.99 -14.31
N ASN A 342 20.08 0.14 -13.61
CA ASN A 342 21.29 0.54 -12.90
C ASN A 342 21.51 -0.23 -11.58
N GLN A 343 20.43 -0.76 -10.97
CA GLN A 343 20.50 -1.57 -9.75
C GLN A 343 20.72 -3.08 -10.03
N LEU A 344 20.25 -3.59 -11.18
CA LEU A 344 20.46 -4.97 -11.61
C LEU A 344 21.95 -5.30 -11.84
N ALA A 345 22.77 -4.29 -12.14
CA ALA A 345 24.23 -4.41 -12.17
C ALA A 345 24.86 -4.69 -10.79
N ALA A 346 24.17 -4.32 -9.70
CA ALA A 346 24.63 -4.53 -8.32
C ALA A 346 24.08 -5.81 -7.67
N PHE A 347 23.11 -6.51 -8.27
CA PHE A 347 22.38 -7.63 -7.65
C PHE A 347 23.20 -8.96 -7.57
N HIS A 348 24.52 -8.91 -7.73
CA HIS A 348 25.40 -10.08 -7.72
C HIS A 348 26.23 -10.26 -6.43
N THR A 349 26.25 -9.29 -5.52
CA THR A 349 27.02 -9.35 -4.26
C THR A 349 26.09 -9.47 -3.05
N GLY A 350 26.23 -10.58 -2.30
CA GLY A 350 25.27 -10.99 -1.27
C GLY A 350 25.40 -10.27 0.08
N LEU A 351 24.94 -9.02 0.16
CA LEU A 351 24.85 -8.26 1.41
C LEU A 351 23.44 -8.31 2.03
N ARG A 352 23.37 -8.28 3.37
CA ARG A 352 22.11 -8.23 4.12
C ARG A 352 21.51 -6.82 4.12
N ALA A 353 20.18 -6.73 4.10
CA ALA A 353 19.47 -5.48 4.35
C ALA A 353 19.75 -4.94 5.78
N PRO A 354 19.76 -3.62 5.99
CA PRO A 354 20.01 -3.01 7.30
C PRO A 354 18.84 -3.22 8.29
N VAL A 355 19.15 -3.15 9.59
CA VAL A 355 18.16 -3.22 10.67
C VAL A 355 17.73 -1.79 11.04
N LEU A 356 16.56 -1.39 10.57
CA LEU A 356 15.86 -0.19 11.03
C LEU A 356 15.46 -0.36 12.51
N SER A 357 15.43 0.73 13.30
CA SER A 357 14.80 0.68 14.62
C SER A 357 13.32 1.02 14.53
N THR A 358 12.53 0.41 15.41
CA THR A 358 11.06 0.39 15.38
C THR A 358 10.40 1.67 15.92
N SER A 359 11.04 2.82 15.73
CA SER A 359 10.59 4.14 16.18
C SER A 359 10.50 5.15 15.01
N ALA A 360 9.50 4.91 14.15
CA ALA A 360 8.81 5.79 13.20
C ALA A 360 9.63 6.64 12.20
N ILE A 361 9.06 6.89 11.02
CA ILE A 361 9.52 7.92 10.07
C ILE A 361 8.34 8.83 9.72
N ALA A 362 8.29 10.00 10.37
CA ALA A 362 7.61 11.18 9.83
C ALA A 362 8.58 11.88 8.85
N PRO A 363 8.10 12.63 7.85
CA PRO A 363 8.98 13.51 7.08
C PRO A 363 9.69 14.49 8.04
N PRO A 364 11.01 14.68 7.93
CA PRO A 364 11.75 15.45 8.93
C PRO A 364 11.32 16.93 8.92
N LYS A 365 11.20 17.51 10.12
CA LYS A 365 10.68 18.89 10.34
C LYS A 365 11.50 20.00 9.67
N ALA A 366 12.71 19.67 9.21
CA ALA A 366 13.59 20.51 8.41
C ALA A 366 14.42 19.62 7.48
N LEU A 367 14.93 20.15 6.36
CA LEU A 367 15.81 19.41 5.44
C LEU A 367 17.25 19.22 5.99
N THR A 368 17.61 20.00 7.01
CA THR A 368 18.96 20.08 7.57
C THR A 368 18.94 19.97 9.10
N VAL A 369 20.08 19.61 9.67
CA VAL A 369 20.33 19.61 11.11
C VAL A 369 21.71 20.23 11.37
N GLN A 370 21.75 21.27 12.20
CA GLN A 370 23.00 21.92 12.57
C GLN A 370 23.73 21.03 13.60
N LEU A 371 25.03 20.78 13.38
CA LEU A 371 25.89 20.08 14.33
C LEU A 371 26.04 20.93 15.62
N PRO A 372 26.04 20.33 16.82
CA PRO A 372 26.24 21.07 18.06
C PRO A 372 27.63 21.75 18.11
N PRO A 373 27.76 22.99 18.61
CA PRO A 373 29.03 23.73 18.62
C PRO A 373 30.15 23.09 19.47
N ASP A 374 29.80 22.16 20.34
CA ASP A 374 30.69 21.39 21.22
C ASP A 374 31.18 20.07 20.58
N GLN A 375 30.61 19.64 19.45
CA GLN A 375 31.05 18.44 18.73
C GLN A 375 32.05 18.78 17.62
N PRO A 376 33.13 17.99 17.45
CA PRO A 376 34.07 18.17 16.35
C PRO A 376 33.42 17.90 14.98
N GLU A 377 33.63 18.81 14.03
CA GLU A 377 33.05 18.74 12.69
C GLU A 377 33.56 17.49 11.93
N PRO A 378 32.68 16.60 11.43
CA PRO A 378 33.12 15.37 10.77
C PRO A 378 33.94 15.61 9.52
N GLN A 379 35.00 14.81 9.37
CA GLN A 379 35.90 14.85 8.21
C GLN A 379 35.69 13.59 7.39
N ILE A 380 35.33 13.73 6.11
CA ILE A 380 35.17 12.60 5.19
C ILE A 380 36.40 12.53 4.28
N ASP A 381 37.16 11.45 4.35
CA ASP A 381 37.98 10.99 3.24
C ASP A 381 37.33 9.76 2.58
N VAL A 382 37.68 9.50 1.33
CA VAL A 382 37.11 8.43 0.51
C VAL A 382 38.15 7.85 -0.43
N HIS A 383 38.09 6.54 -0.62
CA HIS A 383 38.86 5.84 -1.64
C HIS A 383 38.02 4.72 -2.25
N LEU A 384 38.31 4.33 -3.49
CA LEU A 384 37.63 3.19 -4.13
C LEU A 384 38.58 2.02 -4.31
N THR A 385 38.10 0.83 -3.98
CA THR A 385 38.74 -0.45 -4.31
C THR A 385 37.89 -1.20 -5.34
N LYS A 386 38.50 -2.09 -6.11
CA LYS A 386 37.78 -2.90 -7.09
C LYS A 386 37.66 -4.34 -6.59
N ALA A 387 36.51 -4.70 -6.03
CA ALA A 387 36.34 -5.91 -5.23
C ALA A 387 36.61 -7.20 -6.04
N ASP A 388 35.94 -7.34 -7.20
CA ASP A 388 36.05 -8.50 -8.09
C ASP A 388 36.59 -8.12 -9.49
N GLY A 389 37.41 -7.06 -9.58
CA GLY A 389 37.92 -6.52 -10.86
C GLY A 389 36.86 -5.87 -11.77
N LYS A 390 35.57 -5.99 -11.44
CA LYS A 390 34.43 -5.36 -12.13
C LYS A 390 33.70 -4.34 -11.24
N THR A 391 33.31 -4.75 -10.04
CA THR A 391 32.60 -3.95 -9.04
C THR A 391 33.51 -2.94 -8.32
N TRP A 392 32.97 -1.76 -8.03
CA TRP A 392 33.62 -0.71 -7.26
C TRP A 392 33.03 -0.61 -5.85
N ASP A 393 33.88 -0.73 -4.84
CA ASP A 393 33.52 -0.50 -3.45
C ASP A 393 34.12 0.83 -2.99
N LEU A 394 33.25 1.71 -2.49
CA LEU A 394 33.59 3.01 -1.91
C LEU A 394 33.81 2.83 -0.41
N HIS A 395 35.04 3.06 0.03
CA HIS A 395 35.43 3.17 1.43
C HIS A 395 35.30 4.65 1.84
N ILE A 396 34.74 4.88 3.03
CA ILE A 396 34.41 6.19 3.57
C ILE A 396 35.05 6.33 4.95
N ASP A 397 36.24 6.92 4.97
CA ASP A 397 37.02 7.24 6.16
C ASP A 397 36.43 8.48 6.87
N ALA A 398 35.28 8.30 7.51
CA ALA A 398 34.55 9.35 8.21
C ALA A 398 35.05 9.52 9.66
N ARG A 399 35.94 10.49 9.89
CA ARG A 399 36.42 10.85 11.24
C ARG A 399 35.39 11.69 11.98
N HIS A 400 35.32 11.51 13.29
CA HIS A 400 34.33 12.14 14.18
C HIS A 400 32.87 11.86 13.80
N PHE A 401 32.60 10.76 13.08
CA PHE A 401 31.26 10.33 12.70
C PHE A 401 31.05 8.83 13.02
N THR A 402 29.84 8.49 13.45
CA THR A 402 29.43 7.12 13.74
C THR A 402 28.41 6.66 12.70
N PHE A 403 28.79 5.66 11.89
CA PHE A 403 27.84 4.98 11.01
C PHE A 403 26.82 4.18 11.83
N SER A 404 25.55 4.29 11.45
CA SER A 404 24.41 3.63 12.09
C SER A 404 23.44 3.13 11.03
N ALA A 405 23.13 1.84 11.07
CA ALA A 405 22.02 1.24 10.31
C ALA A 405 20.64 1.60 10.89
N VAL A 406 20.61 2.06 12.15
CA VAL A 406 19.41 2.47 12.85
C VAL A 406 18.99 3.87 12.39
N CYS A 407 17.89 3.94 11.66
CA CYS A 407 17.17 5.19 11.38
C CYS A 407 16.11 5.45 12.48
N THR A 408 15.74 6.72 12.68
CA THR A 408 14.80 7.21 13.72
C THR A 408 13.98 8.42 13.22
N THR A 409 12.94 8.85 13.95
CA THR A 409 12.04 9.96 13.54
C THR A 409 12.58 11.37 13.84
N ASP A 410 13.09 11.54 15.05
CA ASP A 410 13.54 12.79 15.65
C ASP A 410 14.91 12.48 16.25
N ALA A 411 15.96 12.55 15.43
CA ALA A 411 17.33 12.36 15.89
C ALA A 411 17.81 13.61 16.63
N GLU A 412 18.59 13.42 17.70
CA GLU A 412 19.33 14.54 18.29
C GLU A 412 20.41 15.05 17.30
N SER A 413 20.69 16.36 17.33
CA SER A 413 21.78 16.93 16.55
C SER A 413 23.12 16.30 16.95
N GLY A 414 23.80 15.64 16.01
CA GLY A 414 25.12 15.07 16.27
C GLY A 414 25.68 14.25 15.12
N SER A 415 26.92 13.81 15.28
CA SER A 415 27.67 13.08 14.26
C SER A 415 27.34 11.57 14.21
N ILE A 416 26.07 11.20 14.11
CA ILE A 416 25.61 9.80 13.97
C ILE A 416 24.54 9.65 12.89
N GLY A 417 24.69 8.63 12.04
CA GLY A 417 23.75 8.36 10.96
C GLY A 417 24.39 7.61 9.79
N HIS A 418 24.15 8.10 8.57
CA HIS A 418 24.53 7.42 7.34
C HIS A 418 24.93 8.43 6.25
N ALA A 419 25.66 7.99 5.23
CA ALA A 419 26.00 8.84 4.09
C ALA A 419 25.07 8.57 2.89
N HIS A 420 24.66 9.60 2.15
CA HIS A 420 24.06 9.44 0.82
C HIS A 420 25.11 9.69 -0.25
N ILE A 421 25.17 8.81 -1.25
CA ILE A 421 26.14 8.85 -2.34
C ILE A 421 25.43 9.29 -3.61
N TYR A 422 25.99 10.29 -4.28
CA TYR A 422 25.51 10.85 -5.54
C TYR A 422 26.58 10.67 -6.62
N ILE A 423 26.16 10.38 -7.85
CA ILE A 423 27.00 10.37 -9.06
C ILE A 423 26.32 11.25 -10.09
N GLU A 424 27.05 12.21 -10.68
CA GLU A 424 26.50 13.25 -11.58
C GLU A 424 25.25 13.94 -11.00
N GLY A 425 25.27 14.19 -9.69
CA GLY A 425 24.16 14.81 -8.95
C GLY A 425 22.96 13.90 -8.65
N LYS A 426 22.85 12.72 -9.26
CA LYS A 426 21.79 11.71 -8.98
C LYS A 426 22.19 10.84 -7.79
N LYS A 427 21.31 10.65 -6.81
CA LYS A 427 21.55 9.70 -5.69
C LYS A 427 21.59 8.27 -6.24
N VAL A 428 22.62 7.51 -5.88
CA VAL A 428 22.80 6.10 -6.30
C VAL A 428 22.77 5.11 -5.14
N ALA A 429 23.24 5.51 -3.95
CA ALA A 429 23.35 4.61 -2.79
C ALA A 429 23.23 5.35 -1.45
N ALA A 430 23.16 4.57 -0.37
CA ALA A 430 23.32 5.04 1.00
C ALA A 430 24.25 4.10 1.77
N ALA A 431 25.24 4.65 2.48
CA ALA A 431 26.20 3.89 3.29
C ALA A 431 25.82 3.98 4.77
N TYR A 432 25.37 2.85 5.31
CA TYR A 432 25.09 2.64 6.74
C TYR A 432 26.29 2.03 7.49
N ALA A 433 27.44 1.93 6.82
CA ALA A 433 28.71 1.41 7.30
C ALA A 433 29.87 2.11 6.53
N PRO A 434 31.14 2.02 6.98
CA PRO A 434 32.28 2.66 6.31
C PRO A 434 32.59 2.16 4.88
N VAL A 435 31.94 1.10 4.39
CA VAL A 435 32.12 0.57 3.03
C VAL A 435 30.76 0.35 2.39
N VAL A 436 30.62 0.77 1.13
CA VAL A 436 29.42 0.55 0.31
C VAL A 436 29.81 0.20 -1.13
N SER A 437 29.16 -0.81 -1.72
CA SER A 437 29.37 -1.12 -3.13
C SER A 437 28.57 -0.15 -4.02
N LEU A 438 29.23 0.38 -5.04
CA LEU A 438 28.62 1.23 -6.08
C LEU A 438 28.26 0.44 -7.34
N GLY A 439 28.60 -0.85 -7.40
CA GLY A 439 28.38 -1.70 -8.58
C GLY A 439 29.41 -1.46 -9.68
N ASP A 440 29.00 -1.64 -10.94
CA ASP A 440 29.82 -1.37 -12.12
C ASP A 440 29.67 0.11 -12.52
N LEU A 441 30.78 0.80 -12.79
CA LEU A 441 30.80 2.22 -13.15
C LEU A 441 31.30 2.37 -14.60
N PRO A 442 30.56 3.04 -15.50
CA PRO A 442 30.94 3.19 -16.90
C PRO A 442 32.36 3.71 -17.13
N ALA A 443 32.99 3.31 -18.23
CA ALA A 443 34.33 3.77 -18.60
C ALA A 443 34.34 5.28 -18.90
N GLY A 444 35.01 6.08 -18.06
CA GLY A 444 35.06 7.54 -18.19
C GLY A 444 35.28 8.26 -16.86
N GLN A 445 35.02 9.56 -16.86
CA GLN A 445 35.10 10.40 -15.67
C GLN A 445 33.73 10.52 -14.99
N HIS A 446 33.74 10.45 -13.65
CA HIS A 446 32.54 10.62 -12.82
C HIS A 446 32.84 11.54 -11.63
N VAL A 447 31.86 12.35 -11.27
CA VAL A 447 31.83 13.19 -10.07
C VAL A 447 31.01 12.46 -9.00
N LEU A 448 31.71 11.91 -8.01
CA LEU A 448 31.11 11.29 -6.82
C LEU A 448 31.01 12.35 -5.72
N ARG A 449 29.80 12.53 -5.19
CA ARG A 449 29.55 13.42 -4.04
C ARG A 449 28.91 12.66 -2.90
N ILE A 450 29.58 12.63 -1.76
CA ILE A 450 29.15 11.99 -0.52
C ILE A 450 28.60 13.07 0.41
N VAL A 451 27.45 12.84 1.04
CA VAL A 451 26.81 13.79 1.98
C VAL A 451 26.43 13.05 3.26
N LEU A 452 26.80 13.57 4.44
CA LEU A 452 26.40 12.98 5.72
C LEU A 452 24.97 13.38 6.11
N GLN A 453 24.22 12.41 6.60
CA GLN A 453 22.84 12.53 7.05
C GLN A 453 22.74 12.01 8.49
N ALA A 454 21.90 12.63 9.29
CA ALA A 454 21.52 12.11 10.60
C ALA A 454 20.64 10.85 10.47
N GLN A 455 20.36 10.20 11.60
CA GLN A 455 19.50 9.00 11.66
C GLN A 455 18.06 9.24 11.16
N ASP A 456 17.61 10.50 11.09
CA ASP A 456 16.31 10.93 10.56
C ASP A 456 16.39 11.53 9.14
N HIS A 457 17.45 11.20 8.40
CA HIS A 457 17.70 11.61 7.01
C HIS A 457 17.91 13.13 6.79
N ARG A 458 18.01 13.94 7.84
CA ARG A 458 18.38 15.36 7.73
C ARG A 458 19.87 15.53 7.40
N THR A 459 20.17 16.46 6.50
CA THR A 459 21.57 16.76 6.13
C THR A 459 22.30 17.48 7.24
N ILE A 460 23.43 16.91 7.67
CA ILE A 460 24.26 17.47 8.75
C ILE A 460 25.00 18.69 8.21
N VAL A 461 24.86 19.81 8.90
CA VAL A 461 25.46 21.11 8.57
C VAL A 461 26.47 21.48 9.65
N GLY A 462 27.73 21.68 9.25
CA GLY A 462 28.83 22.16 10.08
C GLY A 462 28.95 23.68 10.05
N VAL A 463 30.15 24.21 10.30
CA VAL A 463 30.39 25.67 10.33
C VAL A 463 30.26 26.29 8.94
N ASN A 464 30.63 25.56 7.89
CA ASN A 464 30.74 26.08 6.52
C ASN A 464 29.65 25.57 5.55
N GLY A 465 28.65 24.84 6.04
CA GLY A 465 27.58 24.25 5.23
C GLY A 465 27.43 22.73 5.43
N PRO A 466 26.74 22.03 4.50
CA PRO A 466 26.57 20.57 4.55
C PRO A 466 27.91 19.82 4.61
N ILE A 467 28.03 18.81 5.48
CA ILE A 467 29.23 17.97 5.53
C ILE A 467 29.24 17.06 4.29
N THR A 468 30.11 17.38 3.33
CA THR A 468 30.16 16.71 2.03
C THR A 468 31.60 16.59 1.53
N LYS A 469 31.84 15.54 0.73
CA LYS A 469 33.11 15.31 0.01
C LYS A 469 32.79 15.01 -1.43
N GLU A 470 33.32 15.81 -2.33
CA GLU A 470 33.29 15.55 -3.77
C GLU A 470 34.67 15.04 -4.20
N ILE A 471 34.67 13.99 -5.03
CA ILE A 471 35.86 13.50 -5.73
C ILE A 471 35.54 13.32 -7.21
N ARG A 472 36.56 13.50 -8.05
CA ARG A 472 36.50 13.11 -9.47
C ARG A 472 37.31 11.83 -9.63
N ILE A 473 36.71 10.85 -10.28
CA ILE A 473 37.35 9.57 -10.57
C ILE A 473 37.41 9.39 -12.08
N ASP A 474 38.50 8.81 -12.59
CA ASP A 474 38.58 8.33 -13.95
C ASP A 474 38.71 6.80 -13.91
N THR A 475 37.67 6.09 -14.35
CA THR A 475 37.66 4.63 -14.31
C THR A 475 38.59 4.00 -15.34
N ARG A 476 39.22 4.81 -16.21
CA ARG A 476 40.22 4.38 -17.21
C ARG A 476 41.62 4.31 -16.61
N ASP A 477 42.05 5.33 -15.87
CA ASP A 477 43.39 5.37 -15.27
C ASP A 477 43.59 4.24 -14.24
N LEU A 478 42.53 3.90 -13.51
CA LEU A 478 42.54 2.81 -12.53
C LEU A 478 42.57 1.41 -13.15
N MET A 479 42.44 1.25 -14.47
CA MET A 479 42.69 -0.04 -15.15
C MET A 479 44.18 -0.33 -15.37
N ALA A 480 45.06 0.68 -15.36
CA ALA A 480 46.48 0.52 -15.69
C ALA A 480 47.31 -0.22 -14.61
N ILE A 481 46.73 -0.45 -13.43
CA ILE A 481 47.44 -0.93 -12.22
C ILE A 481 47.47 -2.48 -12.12
N HIS A 482 46.83 -3.21 -13.04
CA HIS A 482 46.76 -4.69 -13.04
C HIS A 482 47.23 -5.34 -14.36
N SER A 483 48.07 -4.65 -15.13
CA SER A 483 48.66 -5.16 -16.38
C SER A 483 50.17 -4.87 -16.47
N GLY A 484 50.88 -5.06 -15.37
CA GLY A 484 52.35 -5.01 -15.25
C GLY A 484 52.86 -6.20 -14.45
#